data_AF-A0A3G1KTI7-F1
#
_entry.id   AF-A0A3G1KTI7-F1
#
_cell.length_a   1.000
_cell.length_b   1.000
_cell.length_c   1.000
_cell.angle_alpha   90.00
_cell.angle_beta   90.00
_cell.angle_gamma   90.00
#
_symmetry.space_group_name_H-M   'P 1'
#
loop_
_entity.id
_entity.type
_entity.pdbx_description
1 polymer ?
#
loop_
_entity_poly.entity_id
_entity_poly.type
_entity_poly.pdbx_seq_one_letter_code
_entity_poly.pdbx_strand_id
1 'polypeptide(L)'
;MNFSLFKNASGDKESVDIEEVFNIWSLLRSRHEQVETIQLFRNFVHDRELSVAINDNLGRLEDQINILTKEATKLNIKQTRRPPQDVKTSVQVEEFTDQYIYRSIFGATTEDLFRISRAVRTSTTNDQLRSIFRLFLKKQLDNFNDFLEYGKMKGWHEPDPTFKSAKPVKEEPLNVTEAYHLWDHINLRYDQLELTKLFYNFAHDKDLRMLMDAGLLVLDNEASKLEKELTTYEIPLPQRPPEAFKSPIDPETIEDEFIYRTIFRGIQEAMDLHLRAAVESTRNDSLRRFFHGFLETEMDLFDKYLKYGKMKGWIHTAPFYNEPT
;
A
#
# COMPACT_ATOMS: atom_id res chain seq x y z
N MET A 1 -51.32 14.14 -15.99
CA MET A 1 -50.48 13.02 -15.52
C MET A 1 -49.11 13.60 -15.19
N ASN A 2 -48.81 13.81 -13.90
CA ASN A 2 -47.50 14.26 -13.44
C ASN A 2 -46.69 13.03 -13.06
N PHE A 3 -45.70 12.67 -13.88
CA PHE A 3 -44.65 11.75 -13.49
C PHE A 3 -43.60 12.53 -12.71
N SER A 4 -43.65 12.45 -11.39
CA SER A 4 -42.56 12.91 -10.52
C SER A 4 -41.47 11.85 -10.52
N LEU A 5 -40.34 12.14 -11.17
CA LEU A 5 -39.15 11.29 -11.24
C LEU A 5 -38.14 11.54 -10.10
N PHE A 6 -38.55 12.25 -9.05
CA PHE A 6 -37.73 12.41 -7.86
C PHE A 6 -38.47 11.81 -6.67
N LYS A 7 -38.29 10.49 -6.52
CA LYS A 7 -38.51 9.83 -5.24
C LYS A 7 -37.38 10.30 -4.33
N ASN A 8 -37.76 10.99 -3.26
CA ASN A 8 -36.90 11.50 -2.21
C ASN A 8 -35.77 10.50 -1.87
N ALA A 9 -34.52 10.92 -2.04
CA ALA A 9 -33.33 10.25 -1.52
C ALA A 9 -33.29 10.42 0.01
N SER A 10 -34.16 9.69 0.70
CA SER A 10 -34.12 9.52 2.14
C SER A 10 -33.32 8.26 2.45
N GLY A 11 -32.03 8.42 2.71
CA GLY A 11 -31.16 7.43 3.36
C GLY A 11 -30.64 6.31 2.47
N ASP A 12 -29.78 6.63 1.51
CA ASP A 12 -28.85 5.62 0.98
C ASP A 12 -27.95 5.19 2.14
N LYS A 13 -28.24 4.03 2.73
CA LYS A 13 -27.23 3.31 3.50
C LYS A 13 -26.06 3.12 2.55
N GLU A 14 -24.91 3.71 2.85
CA GLU A 14 -23.67 3.40 2.16
C GLU A 14 -23.55 1.87 2.05
N SER A 15 -23.63 1.36 0.81
CA SER A 15 -23.43 -0.04 0.55
C SER A 15 -21.95 -0.36 0.69
N VAL A 16 -21.67 -1.55 1.23
CA VAL A 16 -20.32 -2.09 1.37
C VAL A 16 -20.31 -3.50 0.81
N ASP A 17 -19.23 -3.83 0.14
CA ASP A 17 -19.03 -5.19 -0.34
C ASP A 17 -18.45 -6.11 0.76
N ILE A 18 -18.48 -7.42 0.49
CA ILE A 18 -17.98 -8.43 1.43
C ILE A 18 -16.49 -8.30 1.75
N GLU A 19 -15.69 -7.76 0.83
CA GLU A 19 -14.24 -7.59 1.01
C GLU A 19 -13.96 -6.37 1.90
N GLU A 20 -14.71 -5.29 1.76
CA GLU A 20 -14.66 -4.13 2.65
C GLU A 20 -15.05 -4.47 4.08
N VAL A 21 -16.08 -5.30 4.24
CA VAL A 21 -16.46 -5.83 5.56
C VAL A 21 -15.33 -6.67 6.16
N PHE A 22 -14.72 -7.53 5.36
CA PHE A 22 -13.57 -8.32 5.79
C PHE A 22 -12.38 -7.42 6.16
N ASN A 23 -12.11 -6.37 5.39
CA ASN A 23 -11.04 -5.41 5.66
C ASN A 23 -11.23 -4.72 7.02
N ILE A 24 -12.44 -4.22 7.32
CA ILE A 24 -12.76 -3.62 8.62
C ILE A 24 -12.52 -4.64 9.75
N TRP A 25 -13.08 -5.84 9.61
CA TRP A 25 -12.97 -6.88 10.63
C TRP A 25 -11.51 -7.32 10.87
N SER A 26 -10.76 -7.53 9.78
CA SER A 26 -9.37 -7.98 9.79
C SER A 26 -8.45 -6.94 10.42
N LEU A 27 -8.62 -5.66 10.06
CA LEU A 27 -7.86 -4.58 10.67
C LEU A 27 -8.22 -4.42 12.15
N LEU A 28 -9.50 -4.42 12.51
CA LEU A 28 -9.92 -4.31 13.92
C LEU A 28 -9.35 -5.45 14.77
N ARG A 29 -9.36 -6.68 14.25
CA ARG A 29 -8.71 -7.84 14.88
C ARG A 29 -7.21 -7.59 15.09
N SER A 30 -6.50 -7.18 14.05
CA SER A 30 -5.06 -6.93 14.13
C SER A 30 -4.73 -5.83 15.15
N ARG A 31 -5.53 -4.77 15.22
CA ARG A 31 -5.33 -3.72 16.24
C ARG A 31 -5.49 -4.24 17.66
N HIS A 32 -6.50 -5.06 17.92
CA HIS A 32 -6.68 -5.67 19.23
C HIS A 32 -5.50 -6.55 19.62
N GLU A 33 -5.00 -7.39 18.71
CA GLU A 33 -3.83 -8.26 18.94
C GLU A 33 -2.55 -7.44 19.20
N GLN A 34 -2.32 -6.36 18.44
CA GLN A 34 -1.19 -5.47 18.63
C GLN A 34 -1.27 -4.68 19.94
N VAL A 35 -2.45 -4.15 20.31
CA VAL A 35 -2.67 -3.45 21.57
C VAL A 35 -2.37 -4.36 22.76
N GLU A 36 -2.89 -5.59 22.76
CA GLU A 36 -2.63 -6.57 23.82
C GLU A 36 -1.13 -6.88 23.94
N THR A 37 -0.46 -7.06 22.79
CA THR A 37 0.97 -7.34 22.75
C THR A 37 1.80 -6.17 23.32
N ILE A 38 1.49 -4.93 22.93
CA ILE A 38 2.19 -3.74 23.43
C ILE A 38 1.92 -3.53 24.93
N GLN A 39 0.68 -3.75 25.38
CA GLN A 39 0.33 -3.69 26.79
C GLN A 39 1.06 -4.73 27.64
N LEU A 40 1.34 -5.92 27.10
CA LEU A 40 2.19 -6.89 27.76
C LEU A 40 3.64 -6.39 27.79
N PHE A 41 4.20 -6.01 26.64
CA PHE A 41 5.61 -5.63 26.53
C PHE A 41 6.00 -4.41 27.34
N ARG A 42 5.11 -3.42 27.51
CA ARG A 42 5.43 -2.21 28.29
C ARG A 42 5.84 -2.50 29.75
N ASN A 43 5.47 -3.66 30.30
CA ASN A 43 5.88 -4.08 31.64
C ASN A 43 7.37 -4.45 31.73
N PHE A 44 8.01 -4.72 30.59
CA PHE A 44 9.37 -5.23 30.47
C PHE A 44 10.32 -4.24 29.78
N VAL A 45 9.82 -3.07 29.36
CA VAL A 45 10.64 -2.07 28.67
C VAL A 45 11.43 -1.26 29.69
N HIS A 46 12.74 -1.24 29.49
CA HIS A 46 13.69 -0.50 30.32
C HIS A 46 14.25 0.73 29.59
N ASP A 47 14.36 0.66 28.25
CA ASP A 47 14.73 1.81 27.44
C ASP A 47 13.61 2.86 27.42
N ARG A 48 13.93 4.07 27.90
CA ARG A 48 12.97 5.18 28.01
C ARG A 48 12.46 5.65 26.64
N GLU A 49 13.31 5.67 25.63
CA GLU A 49 12.94 6.12 24.29
C GLU A 49 12.05 5.08 23.61
N LEU A 50 12.36 3.78 23.77
CA LEU A 50 11.47 2.70 23.36
C LEU A 50 10.11 2.83 24.06
N SER A 51 10.09 3.10 25.37
CA SER A 51 8.85 3.28 26.13
C SER A 51 8.00 4.42 25.57
N VAL A 52 8.60 5.54 25.14
CA VAL A 52 7.86 6.62 24.46
C VAL A 52 7.32 6.13 23.12
N ALA A 53 8.16 5.54 22.27
CA ALA A 53 7.78 5.08 20.94
C ALA A 53 6.62 4.06 20.96
N ILE A 54 6.65 3.09 21.88
CA ILE A 54 5.57 2.08 22.00
C ILE A 54 4.27 2.69 22.53
N ASN A 55 4.33 3.69 23.42
CA ASN A 55 3.14 4.34 23.96
C ASN A 55 2.50 5.25 22.90
N ASP A 56 3.31 5.96 22.11
CA ASP A 56 2.82 6.72 20.97
C ASP A 56 2.16 5.81 19.94
N ASN A 57 2.78 4.66 19.64
CA ASN A 57 2.19 3.64 18.77
C ASN A 57 0.87 3.09 19.33
N LEU A 58 0.81 2.81 20.64
CA LEU A 58 -0.41 2.35 21.31
C LEU A 58 -1.56 3.37 21.12
N GLY A 59 -1.30 4.66 21.33
CA GLY A 59 -2.30 5.71 21.11
C GLY A 59 -2.79 5.76 19.65
N ARG A 60 -1.87 5.63 18.68
CA ARG A 60 -2.22 5.54 17.25
C ARG A 60 -3.13 4.34 16.96
N LEU A 61 -2.86 3.17 17.56
CA LEU A 61 -3.68 1.97 17.40
C LEU A 61 -5.08 2.13 18.03
N GLU A 62 -5.17 2.74 19.21
CA GLU A 62 -6.44 3.04 19.89
C GLU A 62 -7.33 3.97 19.06
N ASP A 63 -6.75 5.01 18.45
CA ASP A 63 -7.47 5.90 17.52
C ASP A 63 -8.02 5.12 16.32
N GLN A 64 -7.23 4.22 15.74
CA GLN A 64 -7.68 3.38 14.63
C GLN A 64 -8.80 2.41 15.06
N ILE A 65 -8.71 1.82 16.26
CA ILE A 65 -9.78 0.98 16.83
C ILE A 65 -11.08 1.77 16.97
N ASN A 66 -11.00 3.02 17.45
CA ASN A 66 -12.17 3.87 17.62
C ASN A 66 -12.86 4.17 16.27
N ILE A 67 -12.07 4.50 15.24
CA ILE A 67 -12.57 4.74 13.88
C ILE A 67 -13.19 3.45 13.31
N LEU A 68 -12.48 2.33 13.35
CA LEU A 68 -12.97 1.05 12.82
C LEU A 68 -14.20 0.52 13.55
N THR A 69 -14.27 0.71 14.87
CA THR A 69 -15.45 0.36 15.68
C THR A 69 -16.68 1.15 15.24
N LYS A 70 -16.51 2.45 14.96
CA LYS A 70 -17.59 3.31 14.48
C LYS A 70 -18.13 2.83 13.14
N GLU A 71 -17.24 2.54 12.19
CA GLU A 71 -17.64 2.00 10.88
C GLU A 71 -18.28 0.61 11.00
N ALA A 72 -17.69 -0.29 11.80
CA ALA A 72 -18.26 -1.61 12.06
C ALA A 72 -19.67 -1.53 12.68
N THR A 73 -19.90 -0.60 13.60
CA THR A 73 -21.21 -0.37 14.23
C THR A 73 -22.22 0.18 13.21
N LYS A 74 -21.82 1.15 12.40
CA LYS A 74 -22.65 1.72 11.32
C LYS A 74 -23.13 0.63 10.35
N LEU A 75 -22.27 -0.34 10.05
CA LEU A 75 -22.48 -1.39 9.07
C LEU A 75 -23.03 -2.70 9.67
N ASN A 76 -23.29 -2.75 10.99
CA ASN A 76 -23.70 -3.96 11.73
C ASN A 76 -22.74 -5.15 11.58
N ILE A 77 -21.44 -4.88 11.44
CA ILE A 77 -20.40 -5.91 11.35
C ILE A 77 -20.13 -6.44 12.76
N LYS A 78 -20.10 -7.77 12.92
CA LYS A 78 -19.73 -8.40 14.19
C LYS A 78 -18.30 -8.02 14.57
N GLN A 79 -18.15 -7.34 15.70
CA GLN A 79 -16.85 -6.91 16.20
C GLN A 79 -16.07 -8.06 16.84
N THR A 80 -14.75 -7.96 16.82
CA THR A 80 -13.87 -8.86 17.56
C THR A 80 -13.88 -8.54 19.05
N ARG A 81 -13.49 -9.52 19.88
CA ARG A 81 -13.36 -9.31 21.33
C ARG A 81 -12.27 -8.27 21.58
N ARG A 82 -12.59 -7.25 22.38
CA ARG A 82 -11.59 -6.27 22.85
C ARG A 82 -10.63 -6.94 23.84
N PRO A 83 -9.33 -6.62 23.76
CA PRO A 83 -8.37 -7.07 24.75
C PRO A 83 -8.63 -6.38 26.11
N PRO A 84 -8.03 -6.86 27.20
CA PRO A 84 -7.99 -6.13 28.46
C PRO A 84 -7.47 -4.69 28.26
N GLN A 85 -7.89 -3.75 29.09
CA GLN A 85 -7.36 -2.36 29.03
C GLN A 85 -5.94 -2.24 29.59
N ASP A 86 -5.55 -3.16 30.46
CA ASP A 86 -4.23 -3.19 31.07
C ASP A 86 -3.87 -4.64 31.39
N VAL A 87 -2.72 -5.08 30.90
CA VAL A 87 -2.15 -6.39 31.21
C VAL A 87 -1.01 -6.13 32.19
N LYS A 88 -1.26 -6.30 33.49
CA LYS A 88 -0.24 -6.20 34.53
C LYS A 88 0.28 -7.59 34.89
N THR A 89 1.59 -7.71 35.03
CA THR A 89 2.25 -8.91 35.54
C THR A 89 3.18 -8.57 36.68
N SER A 90 3.24 -9.43 37.70
CA SER A 90 4.20 -9.34 38.80
C SER A 90 5.48 -10.15 38.55
N VAL A 91 5.54 -10.89 37.43
CA VAL A 91 6.69 -11.74 37.08
C VAL A 91 7.73 -10.88 36.37
N GLN A 92 8.94 -10.82 36.93
CA GLN A 92 10.10 -10.34 36.20
C GLN A 92 10.63 -11.49 35.35
N VAL A 93 10.56 -11.32 34.04
CA VAL A 93 11.08 -12.26 33.04
C VAL A 93 12.33 -11.58 32.47
N GLU A 94 13.51 -12.04 32.87
CA GLU A 94 14.79 -11.45 32.44
C GLU A 94 15.05 -11.68 30.94
N GLU A 95 14.29 -12.56 30.30
CA GLU A 95 14.44 -12.93 28.89
C GLU A 95 13.83 -11.91 27.90
N PHE A 96 12.96 -10.99 28.32
CA PHE A 96 12.40 -9.96 27.43
C PHE A 96 13.30 -8.73 27.37
N THR A 97 14.30 -8.75 26.49
CA THR A 97 15.17 -7.59 26.25
C THR A 97 14.43 -6.49 25.45
N ASP A 98 14.84 -5.23 25.64
CA ASP A 98 14.32 -4.11 24.84
C ASP A 98 14.50 -4.34 23.33
N GLN A 99 15.61 -4.97 22.94
CA GLN A 99 15.88 -5.34 21.54
C GLN A 99 14.88 -6.37 21.02
N TYR A 100 14.53 -7.39 21.82
CA TYR A 100 13.51 -8.37 21.45
C TYR A 100 12.15 -7.70 21.29
N ILE A 101 11.74 -6.89 22.28
CA ILE A 101 10.49 -6.14 22.27
C ILE A 101 10.39 -5.24 21.03
N TYR A 102 11.46 -4.48 20.74
CA TYR A 102 11.57 -3.67 19.55
C TYR A 102 11.36 -4.50 18.28
N ARG A 103 12.08 -5.62 18.13
CA ARG A 103 11.97 -6.49 16.93
C ARG A 103 10.56 -7.03 16.75
N SER A 104 9.90 -7.43 17.84
CA SER A 104 8.52 -7.91 17.78
C SER A 104 7.55 -6.82 17.34
N ILE A 105 7.65 -5.61 17.89
CA ILE A 105 6.77 -4.49 17.53
C ILE A 105 7.07 -3.98 16.11
N PHE A 106 8.34 -3.89 15.73
CA PHE A 106 8.75 -3.47 14.39
C PHE A 106 8.30 -4.48 13.32
N GLY A 107 8.42 -5.78 13.59
CA GLY A 107 7.89 -6.84 12.74
C GLY A 107 6.38 -6.71 12.55
N ALA A 108 5.62 -6.57 13.65
CA ALA A 108 4.17 -6.35 13.57
C ALA A 108 3.80 -5.08 12.79
N THR A 109 4.55 -3.99 12.99
CA THR A 109 4.38 -2.72 12.27
C THR A 109 4.57 -2.91 10.76
N THR A 110 5.56 -3.72 10.38
CA THR A 110 5.90 -4.05 8.99
C THR A 110 4.83 -4.90 8.33
N GLU A 111 4.37 -5.98 8.98
CA GLU A 111 3.30 -6.84 8.46
C GLU A 111 2.00 -6.06 8.24
N ASP A 112 1.73 -5.10 9.13
CA ASP A 112 0.51 -4.34 9.09
C ASP A 112 0.42 -3.37 7.89
N LEU A 113 1.56 -2.90 7.38
CA LEU A 113 1.60 -2.11 6.13
C LEU A 113 0.97 -2.87 4.97
N PHE A 114 1.33 -4.15 4.79
CA PHE A 114 0.78 -4.99 3.72
C PHE A 114 -0.71 -5.27 3.91
N ARG A 115 -1.15 -5.45 5.17
CA ARG A 115 -2.56 -5.62 5.51
C ARG A 115 -3.39 -4.39 5.16
N ILE A 116 -2.91 -3.19 5.54
CA ILE A 116 -3.61 -1.94 5.23
C ILE A 116 -3.57 -1.64 3.72
N SER A 117 -2.43 -1.87 3.06
CA SER A 117 -2.32 -1.69 1.60
C SER A 117 -3.28 -2.58 0.82
N ARG A 118 -3.45 -3.84 1.24
CA ARG A 118 -4.51 -4.69 0.71
C ARG A 118 -5.87 -4.02 0.87
N ALA A 119 -6.20 -3.55 2.08
CA ALA A 119 -7.49 -2.90 2.34
C ALA A 119 -7.73 -1.67 1.44
N VAL A 120 -6.70 -0.87 1.17
CA VAL A 120 -6.79 0.25 0.20
C VAL A 120 -7.14 -0.25 -1.19
N ARG A 121 -6.41 -1.26 -1.71
CA ARG A 121 -6.58 -1.76 -3.08
C ARG A 121 -7.88 -2.52 -3.30
N THR A 122 -8.40 -3.19 -2.27
CA THR A 122 -9.59 -4.02 -2.38
C THR A 122 -10.89 -3.30 -1.98
N SER A 123 -10.82 -2.13 -1.36
CA SER A 123 -12.01 -1.31 -1.06
C SER A 123 -12.42 -0.47 -2.27
N THR A 124 -13.02 -1.14 -3.25
CA THR A 124 -13.35 -0.53 -4.53
C THR A 124 -14.74 0.05 -4.57
N THR A 125 -15.66 -0.28 -3.65
CA THR A 125 -17.06 0.19 -3.73
C THR A 125 -17.32 1.41 -2.86
N ASN A 126 -16.76 1.48 -1.65
CA ASN A 126 -16.91 2.56 -0.69
C ASN A 126 -15.67 3.48 -0.63
N ASP A 127 -15.80 4.69 -1.19
CA ASP A 127 -14.71 5.67 -1.25
C ASP A 127 -14.34 6.26 0.12
N GLN A 128 -15.29 6.35 1.05
CA GLN A 128 -15.02 6.82 2.41
C GLN A 128 -14.14 5.81 3.16
N LEU A 129 -14.49 4.52 3.12
CA LEU A 129 -13.69 3.47 3.73
C LEU A 129 -12.29 3.40 3.14
N ARG A 130 -12.18 3.43 1.81
CA ARG A 130 -10.86 3.47 1.16
C ARG A 130 -10.02 4.66 1.60
N SER A 131 -10.62 5.84 1.73
CA SER A 131 -9.93 7.04 2.22
C SER A 131 -9.41 6.88 3.65
N ILE A 132 -10.17 6.22 4.52
CA ILE A 132 -9.74 5.86 5.88
C ILE A 132 -8.53 4.92 5.82
N PHE A 133 -8.59 3.86 5.02
CA PHE A 133 -7.47 2.91 4.88
C PHE A 133 -6.23 3.57 4.28
N ARG A 134 -6.39 4.50 3.33
CA ARG A 134 -5.29 5.28 2.76
C ARG A 134 -4.62 6.15 3.82
N LEU A 135 -5.40 6.80 4.69
CA LEU A 135 -4.87 7.55 5.82
C LEU A 135 -4.12 6.65 6.80
N PHE A 136 -4.64 5.45 7.08
CA PHE A 136 -3.97 4.48 7.94
C PHE A 136 -2.64 4.04 7.34
N LEU A 137 -2.59 3.77 6.02
CA LEU A 137 -1.37 3.35 5.34
C LEU A 137 -0.28 4.42 5.45
N LYS A 138 -0.62 5.69 5.17
CA LYS A 138 0.32 6.82 5.30
C LYS A 138 0.88 6.93 6.73
N LYS A 139 0.00 6.95 7.74
CA LYS A 139 0.42 7.02 9.14
C LYS A 139 1.26 5.81 9.56
N GLN A 140 0.95 4.62 9.03
CA GLN A 140 1.70 3.42 9.32
C GLN A 140 3.08 3.43 8.66
N LEU A 141 3.23 4.03 7.47
CA LEU A 141 4.52 4.25 6.83
C LEU A 141 5.40 5.21 7.65
N ASP A 142 4.81 6.28 8.18
CA ASP A 142 5.51 7.19 9.09
C ASP A 142 5.97 6.45 10.36
N ASN A 143 5.08 5.66 10.96
CA ASN A 143 5.40 4.84 12.13
C ASN A 143 6.52 3.82 11.85
N PHE A 144 6.48 3.17 10.69
CA PHE A 144 7.53 2.26 10.24
C PHE A 144 8.87 2.99 10.13
N ASN A 145 8.91 4.19 9.55
CA ASN A 145 10.13 5.00 9.46
C ASN A 145 10.65 5.38 10.85
N ASP A 146 9.78 5.85 11.74
CA ASP A 146 10.13 6.21 13.13
C ASP A 146 10.82 5.02 13.84
N PHE A 147 10.22 3.83 13.77
CA PHE A 147 10.79 2.63 14.40
C PHE A 147 12.10 2.18 13.71
N LEU A 148 12.17 2.21 12.38
CA LEU A 148 13.37 1.82 11.66
C LEU A 148 14.55 2.74 12.03
N GLU A 149 14.34 4.06 12.03
CA GLU A 149 15.36 5.04 12.42
C GLU A 149 15.82 4.82 13.86
N TYR A 150 14.87 4.62 14.78
CA TYR A 150 15.15 4.28 16.16
C TYR A 150 16.00 2.99 16.28
N GLY A 151 15.62 1.93 15.57
CA GLY A 151 16.34 0.66 15.55
C GLY A 151 17.76 0.77 15.00
N LYS A 152 17.97 1.61 13.97
CA LYS A 152 19.30 1.95 13.45
C LYS A 152 20.14 2.67 14.50
N MET A 153 19.58 3.68 15.16
CA MET A 153 20.30 4.46 16.20
C MET A 153 20.73 3.59 17.38
N LYS A 154 19.92 2.60 17.75
CA LYS A 154 20.23 1.65 18.84
C LYS A 154 21.14 0.49 18.42
N GLY A 155 21.40 0.33 17.11
CA GLY A 155 22.10 -0.84 16.59
C GLY A 155 21.31 -2.15 16.73
N TRP A 156 19.98 -2.06 16.84
CA TRP A 156 19.08 -3.22 16.98
C TRP A 156 18.60 -3.76 15.63
N HIS A 157 18.65 -2.90 14.60
CA HIS A 157 18.44 -3.27 13.21
C HIS A 157 19.67 -3.96 12.65
N GLU A 158 19.50 -5.17 12.13
CA GLU A 158 20.61 -5.93 11.54
C GLU A 158 20.84 -5.48 10.10
N PRO A 159 22.09 -5.22 9.70
CA PRO A 159 22.38 -4.83 8.33
C PRO A 159 22.17 -6.02 7.38
N ASP A 160 21.38 -5.79 6.33
CA ASP A 160 21.20 -6.77 5.25
C ASP A 160 22.51 -7.06 4.49
N PRO A 161 22.61 -8.18 3.75
CA PRO A 161 23.76 -8.43 2.89
C PRO A 161 23.99 -7.30 1.87
N THR A 162 25.23 -6.85 1.73
CA THR A 162 25.60 -5.77 0.80
C THR A 162 25.68 -6.26 -0.65
N PHE A 163 25.09 -5.52 -1.57
CA PHE A 163 25.23 -5.73 -3.00
C PHE A 163 26.66 -5.38 -3.45
N LYS A 164 27.27 -6.27 -4.24
CA LYS A 164 28.63 -6.07 -4.76
C LYS A 164 28.56 -5.45 -6.15
N SER A 165 28.76 -4.14 -6.23
CA SER A 165 28.90 -3.41 -7.49
C SER A 165 30.24 -3.71 -8.18
N ALA A 166 30.30 -3.48 -9.49
CA ALA A 166 31.51 -3.71 -10.29
C ALA A 166 32.63 -2.70 -9.96
N LYS A 167 32.28 -1.46 -9.62
CA LYS A 167 33.20 -0.42 -9.16
C LYS A 167 32.76 0.15 -7.81
N PRO A 168 33.66 0.84 -7.08
CA PRO A 168 33.30 1.53 -5.85
C PRO A 168 32.19 2.56 -6.11
N VAL A 169 31.05 2.39 -5.43
CA VAL A 169 29.98 3.40 -5.41
C VAL A 169 30.43 4.58 -4.56
N LYS A 170 30.13 5.81 -4.99
CA LYS A 170 30.45 7.04 -4.22
C LYS A 170 29.50 7.26 -3.05
N GLU A 171 28.29 6.70 -3.14
CA GLU A 171 27.23 6.76 -2.13
C GLU A 171 27.27 5.54 -1.20
N GLU A 172 26.36 5.51 -0.22
CA GLU A 172 26.17 4.34 0.63
C GLU A 172 25.85 3.12 -0.24
N PRO A 173 26.55 1.98 -0.07
CA PRO A 173 26.34 0.81 -0.91
C PRO A 173 24.95 0.22 -0.67
N LEU A 174 24.29 -0.21 -1.73
CA LEU A 174 22.99 -0.88 -1.62
C LEU A 174 23.11 -2.19 -0.84
N ASN A 175 22.04 -2.58 -0.15
CA ASN A 175 21.82 -3.98 0.18
C ASN A 175 21.34 -4.77 -1.06
N VAL A 176 21.36 -6.10 -0.99
CA VAL A 176 20.95 -6.97 -2.11
C VAL A 176 19.49 -6.75 -2.53
N THR A 177 18.62 -6.44 -1.57
CA THR A 177 17.18 -6.28 -1.79
C THR A 177 16.87 -4.95 -2.48
N GLU A 178 17.54 -3.87 -2.09
CA GLU A 178 17.47 -2.54 -2.70
C GLU A 178 17.91 -2.57 -4.17
N ALA A 179 19.02 -3.26 -4.46
CA ALA A 179 19.50 -3.45 -5.82
C ALA A 179 18.49 -4.26 -6.66
N TYR A 180 17.92 -5.32 -6.08
CA TYR A 180 16.87 -6.10 -6.74
C TYR A 180 15.63 -5.25 -7.00
N HIS A 181 15.16 -4.46 -6.03
CA HIS A 181 13.98 -3.61 -6.19
C HIS A 181 14.17 -2.58 -7.31
N LEU A 182 15.32 -1.91 -7.38
CA LEU A 182 15.62 -1.01 -8.50
C LEU A 182 15.48 -1.73 -9.85
N TRP A 183 16.10 -2.91 -9.97
CA TRP A 183 16.03 -3.71 -11.19
C TRP A 183 14.61 -4.19 -11.51
N ASP A 184 13.86 -4.69 -10.52
CA ASP A 184 12.50 -5.21 -10.71
C ASP A 184 11.53 -4.08 -11.11
N HIS A 185 11.68 -2.91 -10.50
CA HIS A 185 10.86 -1.74 -10.82
C HIS A 185 11.04 -1.26 -12.26
N ILE A 186 12.28 -1.20 -12.77
CA ILE A 186 12.49 -0.74 -14.15
C ILE A 186 11.91 -1.74 -15.17
N ASN A 187 11.99 -3.05 -14.90
CA ASN A 187 11.35 -4.06 -15.75
C ASN A 187 9.82 -3.88 -15.72
N LEU A 188 9.22 -3.74 -14.54
CA LEU A 188 7.77 -3.48 -14.43
C LEU A 188 7.36 -2.24 -15.22
N ARG A 189 8.10 -1.12 -15.09
CA ARG A 189 7.78 0.13 -15.80
C ARG A 189 7.93 -0.02 -17.31
N TYR A 190 8.92 -0.76 -17.79
CA TYR A 190 9.06 -1.08 -19.21
C TYR A 190 7.88 -1.91 -19.73
N ASP A 191 7.51 -2.98 -19.04
CA ASP A 191 6.37 -3.83 -19.44
C ASP A 191 5.07 -3.04 -19.46
N GLN A 192 4.84 -2.20 -18.44
CA GLN A 192 3.66 -1.35 -18.37
C GLN A 192 3.65 -0.27 -19.45
N LEU A 193 4.79 0.32 -19.79
CA LEU A 193 4.90 1.28 -20.90
C LEU A 193 4.54 0.61 -22.23
N GLU A 194 5.12 -0.55 -22.51
CA GLU A 194 4.86 -1.28 -23.74
C GLU A 194 3.37 -1.67 -23.85
N LEU A 195 2.83 -2.28 -22.79
CA LEU A 195 1.43 -2.70 -22.75
C LEU A 195 0.46 -1.53 -22.87
N THR A 196 0.73 -0.42 -22.15
CA THR A 196 -0.14 0.76 -22.19
C THR A 196 -0.11 1.43 -23.56
N LYS A 197 1.07 1.54 -24.20
CA LYS A 197 1.20 2.07 -25.57
C LYS A 197 0.50 1.16 -26.60
N LEU A 198 0.59 -0.15 -26.43
CA LEU A 198 -0.14 -1.11 -27.26
C LEU A 198 -1.64 -0.87 -27.16
N PHE A 199 -2.18 -0.88 -25.94
CA PHE A 199 -3.61 -0.65 -25.72
C PHE A 199 -4.09 0.73 -26.12
N TYR A 200 -3.24 1.76 -26.05
CA TYR A 200 -3.61 3.10 -26.46
C TYR A 200 -4.05 3.15 -27.93
N ASN A 201 -3.43 2.33 -28.78
CA ASN A 201 -3.78 2.22 -30.20
C ASN A 201 -5.11 1.52 -30.43
N PHE A 202 -5.57 0.71 -29.47
CA PHE A 202 -6.84 -0.03 -29.52
C PHE A 202 -7.97 0.65 -28.75
N ALA A 203 -7.66 1.64 -27.92
CA ALA A 203 -8.66 2.33 -27.12
C ALA A 203 -9.53 3.26 -27.99
N HIS A 204 -10.85 3.07 -27.90
CA HIS A 204 -11.86 3.83 -28.64
C HIS A 204 -12.48 4.94 -27.77
N ASP A 205 -12.67 4.67 -26.48
CA ASP A 205 -13.16 5.65 -25.51
C ASP A 205 -12.15 6.79 -25.31
N LYS A 206 -12.58 8.02 -25.61
CA LYS A 206 -11.73 9.22 -25.55
C LYS A 206 -11.30 9.58 -24.13
N ASP A 207 -12.16 9.33 -23.14
CA ASP A 207 -11.86 9.60 -21.74
C ASP A 207 -10.83 8.58 -21.23
N LEU A 208 -10.97 7.31 -21.62
CA LEU A 208 -9.97 6.27 -21.35
C LEU A 208 -8.62 6.65 -21.94
N ARG A 209 -8.56 7.09 -23.20
CA ARG A 209 -7.32 7.54 -23.84
C ARG A 209 -6.66 8.68 -23.08
N MET A 210 -7.43 9.69 -22.67
CA MET A 210 -6.91 10.81 -21.87
C MET A 210 -6.34 10.33 -20.53
N LEU A 211 -7.00 9.37 -19.89
CA LEU A 211 -6.53 8.76 -18.65
C LEU A 211 -5.23 7.97 -18.88
N MET A 212 -5.13 7.23 -19.98
CA MET A 212 -3.92 6.51 -20.40
C MET A 212 -2.75 7.45 -20.74
N ASP A 213 -3.02 8.58 -21.39
CA ASP A 213 -2.00 9.61 -21.65
C ASP A 213 -1.39 10.13 -20.34
N ALA A 214 -2.24 10.40 -19.33
CA ALA A 214 -1.76 10.79 -18.00
C ALA A 214 -0.96 9.66 -17.32
N GLY A 215 -1.39 8.40 -17.46
CA GLY A 215 -0.65 7.23 -16.97
C GLY A 215 0.71 7.06 -17.64
N LEU A 216 0.80 7.21 -18.96
CA LEU A 216 2.05 7.13 -19.73
C LEU A 216 3.07 8.18 -19.28
N LEU A 217 2.62 9.41 -18.98
CA LEU A 217 3.49 10.45 -18.44
C LEU A 217 4.09 10.06 -17.07
N VAL A 218 3.30 9.42 -16.20
CA VAL A 218 3.78 8.91 -14.92
C VAL A 218 4.82 7.81 -15.16
N LEU A 219 4.49 6.82 -15.99
CA LEU A 219 5.36 5.69 -16.29
C LEU A 219 6.70 6.13 -16.90
N ASP A 220 6.71 7.03 -17.89
CA ASP A 220 7.94 7.53 -18.52
C ASP A 220 8.81 8.31 -17.53
N ASN A 221 8.20 9.14 -16.66
CA ASN A 221 8.92 9.90 -15.64
C ASN A 221 9.56 8.97 -14.60
N GLU A 222 8.85 7.95 -14.15
CA GLU A 222 9.38 7.00 -13.17
C GLU A 222 10.44 6.08 -13.77
N ALA A 223 10.25 5.60 -15.01
CA ALA A 223 11.26 4.84 -15.74
C ALA A 223 12.56 5.66 -15.87
N SER A 224 12.46 6.94 -16.25
CA SER A 224 13.63 7.82 -16.37
C SER A 224 14.36 8.04 -15.04
N LYS A 225 13.62 8.12 -13.94
CA LYS A 225 14.19 8.23 -12.58
C LYS A 225 14.89 6.93 -12.17
N LEU A 226 14.27 5.78 -12.43
CA LEU A 226 14.86 4.47 -12.16
C LEU A 226 16.12 4.24 -12.98
N GLU A 227 16.11 4.56 -14.29
CA GLU A 227 17.29 4.45 -15.16
C GLU A 227 18.50 5.22 -14.59
N LYS A 228 18.23 6.40 -14.04
CA LYS A 228 19.25 7.21 -13.37
C LYS A 228 19.78 6.52 -12.12
N GLU A 229 18.92 6.01 -11.24
CA GLU A 229 19.35 5.29 -10.03
C GLU A 229 20.15 4.02 -10.37
N LEU A 230 19.69 3.19 -11.33
CA LEU A 230 20.44 2.01 -11.77
C LEU A 230 21.83 2.40 -12.29
N THR A 231 21.93 3.49 -13.06
CA THR A 231 23.22 4.00 -13.54
C THR A 231 24.12 4.45 -12.40
N THR A 232 23.58 5.16 -11.40
CA THR A 232 24.31 5.62 -10.21
C THR A 232 24.91 4.45 -9.41
N TYR A 233 24.13 3.38 -9.24
CA TYR A 233 24.53 2.20 -8.47
C TYR A 233 25.19 1.09 -9.31
N GLU A 234 25.47 1.36 -10.58
CA GLU A 234 26.06 0.41 -11.55
C GLU A 234 25.30 -0.92 -11.66
N ILE A 235 23.97 -0.86 -11.56
CA ILE A 235 23.08 -1.99 -11.82
C ILE A 235 22.84 -2.06 -13.33
N PRO A 236 23.02 -3.23 -13.96
CA PRO A 236 22.75 -3.38 -15.39
C PRO A 236 21.32 -3.02 -15.75
N LEU A 237 21.16 -2.09 -16.70
CA LEU A 237 19.86 -1.74 -17.25
C LEU A 237 19.32 -2.88 -18.12
N PRO A 238 18.04 -3.29 -17.95
CA PRO A 238 17.40 -4.18 -18.89
C PRO A 238 17.19 -3.47 -20.24
N GLN A 239 16.90 -4.25 -21.29
CA GLN A 239 16.62 -3.70 -22.61
C GLN A 239 15.34 -2.88 -22.57
N ARG A 240 15.42 -1.59 -22.93
CA ARG A 240 14.25 -0.73 -23.05
C ARG A 240 13.37 -1.19 -24.22
N PRO A 241 12.03 -1.26 -24.06
CA PRO A 241 11.12 -1.54 -25.15
C PRO A 241 11.22 -0.50 -26.29
N PRO A 242 10.90 -0.88 -27.53
CA PRO A 242 10.95 0.05 -28.67
C PRO A 242 9.95 1.21 -28.48
N GLU A 243 10.35 2.42 -28.88
CA GLU A 243 9.49 3.62 -28.75
C GLU A 243 8.22 3.56 -29.60
N ALA A 244 8.27 2.86 -30.73
CA ALA A 244 7.17 2.79 -31.69
C ALA A 244 6.69 1.34 -31.85
N PHE A 245 5.45 1.10 -31.43
CA PHE A 245 4.73 -0.14 -31.73
C PHE A 245 3.79 0.12 -32.92
N LYS A 246 4.11 -0.42 -34.10
CA LYS A 246 3.17 -0.46 -35.23
C LYS A 246 2.51 -1.83 -35.22
N SER A 247 1.31 -1.92 -34.65
CA SER A 247 0.55 -3.17 -34.70
C SER A 247 -0.19 -3.28 -36.04
N PRO A 248 0.03 -4.35 -36.83
CA PRO A 248 -0.76 -4.64 -38.03
C PRO A 248 -2.09 -5.33 -37.70
N ILE A 249 -2.45 -5.44 -36.41
CA ILE A 249 -3.64 -6.15 -35.93
C ILE A 249 -4.88 -5.29 -36.14
N ASP A 250 -5.96 -5.91 -36.60
CA ASP A 250 -7.27 -5.29 -36.73
C ASP A 250 -7.79 -4.83 -35.34
N PRO A 251 -7.92 -3.50 -35.11
CA PRO A 251 -8.26 -2.96 -33.82
C PRO A 251 -9.70 -3.27 -33.34
N GLU A 252 -10.57 -3.79 -34.20
CA GLU A 252 -11.99 -3.99 -33.89
C GLU A 252 -12.29 -5.09 -32.85
N THR A 253 -11.28 -5.83 -32.37
CA THR A 253 -11.50 -7.00 -31.50
C THR A 253 -11.24 -6.77 -30.00
N ILE A 254 -10.65 -5.65 -29.58
CA ILE A 254 -10.32 -5.40 -28.16
C ILE A 254 -11.26 -4.34 -27.58
N GLU A 255 -12.01 -4.74 -26.55
CA GLU A 255 -12.95 -3.85 -25.85
C GLU A 255 -12.24 -2.91 -24.85
N ASP A 256 -12.71 -1.66 -24.76
CA ASP A 256 -12.18 -0.65 -23.83
C ASP A 256 -12.27 -1.10 -22.36
N GLU A 257 -13.32 -1.86 -22.01
CA GLU A 257 -13.49 -2.43 -20.66
C GLU A 257 -12.35 -3.40 -20.31
N PHE A 258 -11.93 -4.23 -21.26
CA PHE A 258 -10.81 -5.15 -21.08
C PHE A 258 -9.48 -4.41 -20.95
N ILE A 259 -9.25 -3.39 -21.80
CA ILE A 259 -8.08 -2.51 -21.72
C ILE A 259 -8.00 -1.87 -20.34
N TYR A 260 -9.09 -1.23 -19.92
CA TYR A 260 -9.20 -0.56 -18.63
C TYR A 260 -8.85 -1.51 -17.47
N ARG A 261 -9.48 -2.69 -17.43
CA ARG A 261 -9.25 -3.67 -16.35
C ARG A 261 -7.81 -4.15 -16.30
N THR A 262 -7.19 -4.34 -17.45
CA THR A 262 -5.80 -4.80 -17.53
C THR A 262 -4.84 -3.74 -16.99
N ILE A 263 -5.03 -2.47 -17.38
CA ILE A 263 -4.23 -1.35 -16.87
C ILE A 263 -4.47 -1.14 -15.37
N PHE A 264 -5.73 -1.19 -14.94
CA PHE A 264 -6.10 -1.04 -13.53
C PHE A 264 -5.47 -2.11 -12.64
N ARG A 265 -5.38 -3.36 -13.11
CA ARG A 265 -4.64 -4.41 -12.41
C ARG A 265 -3.14 -4.11 -12.34
N GLY A 266 -2.54 -3.62 -13.43
CA GLY A 266 -1.14 -3.20 -13.43
C GLY A 266 -0.83 -2.11 -12.39
N ILE A 267 -1.75 -1.17 -12.18
CA ILE A 267 -1.65 -0.15 -11.11
C ILE A 267 -1.65 -0.81 -9.72
N GLN A 268 -2.56 -1.77 -9.48
CA GLN A 268 -2.63 -2.51 -8.21
C GLN A 268 -1.36 -3.33 -7.92
N GLU A 269 -0.73 -3.89 -8.96
CA GLU A 269 0.53 -4.63 -8.88
C GLU A 269 1.70 -3.68 -8.56
N ALA A 270 1.77 -2.52 -9.23
CA ALA A 270 2.77 -1.49 -8.96
C ALA A 270 2.70 -0.98 -7.51
N MET A 271 1.50 -0.73 -6.98
CA MET A 271 1.32 -0.33 -5.58
C MET A 271 1.93 -1.34 -4.59
N ASP A 272 1.79 -2.64 -4.88
CA ASP A 272 2.35 -3.70 -4.04
C ASP A 272 3.87 -3.70 -4.08
N LEU A 273 4.43 -3.58 -5.29
CA LEU A 273 5.88 -3.55 -5.51
C LEU A 273 6.53 -2.31 -4.86
N HIS A 274 5.93 -1.12 -5.01
CA HIS A 274 6.44 0.10 -4.37
C HIS A 274 6.42 0.01 -2.85
N LEU A 275 5.37 -0.57 -2.27
CA LEU A 275 5.30 -0.75 -0.83
C LEU A 275 6.39 -1.69 -0.33
N ARG A 276 6.58 -2.84 -1.00
CA ARG A 276 7.66 -3.79 -0.65
C ARG A 276 9.02 -3.10 -0.70
N ALA A 277 9.29 -2.36 -1.77
CA ALA A 277 10.56 -1.66 -1.90
C ALA A 277 10.76 -0.56 -0.86
N ALA A 278 9.72 0.20 -0.51
CA ALA A 278 9.80 1.18 0.58
C ALA A 278 10.09 0.51 1.93
N VAL A 279 9.47 -0.63 2.22
CA VAL A 279 9.68 -1.37 3.48
C VAL A 279 11.04 -2.05 3.53
N GLU A 280 11.48 -2.64 2.43
CA GLU A 280 12.70 -3.45 2.37
C GLU A 280 13.96 -2.62 2.07
N SER A 281 13.80 -1.34 1.69
CA SER A 281 14.91 -0.37 1.60
C SER A 281 15.31 0.14 2.98
N THR A 282 15.87 -0.76 3.79
CA THR A 282 16.22 -0.48 5.17
C THR A 282 17.59 0.17 5.33
N ARG A 283 18.49 0.08 4.34
CA ARG A 283 19.82 0.69 4.43
C ARG A 283 19.77 2.15 3.98
N ASN A 284 19.32 2.39 2.75
CA ASN A 284 19.36 3.68 2.10
C ASN A 284 18.06 4.48 2.31
N ASP A 285 18.11 5.50 3.16
CA ASP A 285 16.93 6.32 3.48
C ASP A 285 16.46 7.17 2.29
N SER A 286 17.38 7.60 1.42
CA SER A 286 17.04 8.29 0.17
C SER A 286 16.23 7.38 -0.76
N LEU A 287 16.69 6.14 -0.93
CA LEU A 287 16.04 5.15 -1.79
C LEU A 287 14.69 4.71 -1.23
N ARG A 288 14.56 4.58 0.10
CA ARG A 288 13.27 4.35 0.73
C ARG A 288 12.27 5.46 0.44
N ARG A 289 12.68 6.73 0.60
CA ARG A 289 11.84 7.89 0.26
C ARG A 289 11.50 7.95 -1.22
N PHE A 290 12.41 7.52 -2.08
CA PHE A 290 12.20 7.41 -3.52
C PHE A 290 11.04 6.45 -3.85
N PHE A 291 11.05 5.23 -3.30
CA PHE A 291 9.95 4.27 -3.48
C PHE A 291 8.65 4.70 -2.80
N HIS A 292 8.73 5.37 -1.65
CA HIS A 292 7.54 5.96 -1.02
C HIS A 292 6.86 6.97 -1.95
N GLY A 293 7.63 7.82 -2.64
CA GLY A 293 7.09 8.77 -3.62
C GLY A 293 6.37 8.09 -4.80
N PHE A 294 6.85 6.93 -5.26
CA PHE A 294 6.16 6.12 -6.27
C PHE A 294 4.86 5.54 -5.72
N LEU A 295 4.87 4.99 -4.50
CA LEU A 295 3.65 4.50 -3.85
C LEU A 295 2.58 5.58 -3.72
N GLU A 296 2.95 6.81 -3.35
CA GLU A 296 2.01 7.93 -3.26
C GLU A 296 1.40 8.29 -4.61
N THR A 297 2.24 8.37 -5.64
CA THR A 297 1.82 8.65 -7.02
C THR A 297 0.88 7.56 -7.55
N GLU A 298 1.20 6.29 -7.27
CA GLU A 298 0.40 5.15 -7.70
C GLU A 298 -0.94 5.08 -6.97
N MET A 299 -1.01 5.44 -5.67
CA MET A 299 -2.29 5.57 -4.95
C MET A 299 -3.20 6.64 -5.58
N ASP A 300 -2.64 7.77 -6.02
CA ASP A 300 -3.43 8.81 -6.70
C ASP A 300 -3.90 8.35 -8.08
N LEU A 301 -3.07 7.58 -8.80
CA LEU A 301 -3.44 6.99 -10.08
C LEU A 301 -4.56 5.96 -9.89
N PHE A 302 -4.45 5.11 -8.87
CA PHE A 302 -5.47 4.14 -8.48
C PHE A 302 -6.83 4.80 -8.22
N ASP A 303 -6.87 5.87 -7.42
CA ASP A 303 -8.12 6.58 -7.11
C ASP A 303 -8.77 7.19 -8.38
N LYS A 304 -7.95 7.75 -9.29
CA LYS A 304 -8.44 8.31 -10.56
C LYS A 304 -9.03 7.23 -11.47
N TYR A 305 -8.29 6.13 -11.67
CA TYR A 305 -8.75 5.02 -12.49
C TYR A 305 -10.00 4.37 -11.90
N LEU A 306 -10.03 4.14 -10.59
CA LEU A 306 -11.18 3.55 -9.92
C LEU A 306 -12.43 4.42 -10.09
N LYS A 307 -12.32 5.74 -9.90
CA LYS A 307 -13.44 6.67 -10.14
C LYS A 307 -13.95 6.61 -11.58
N TYR A 308 -13.02 6.55 -12.55
CA TYR A 308 -13.36 6.39 -13.95
C TYR A 308 -14.07 5.06 -14.22
N GLY A 309 -13.55 3.94 -13.73
CA GLY A 309 -14.14 2.62 -13.89
C GLY A 309 -15.52 2.50 -13.24
N LYS A 310 -15.76 3.15 -12.10
CA LYS A 310 -17.09 3.25 -11.49
C LYS A 310 -18.07 3.99 -12.39
N MET A 311 -17.66 5.12 -12.95
CA MET A 311 -18.49 5.92 -13.85
C MET A 311 -18.90 5.15 -15.11
N LYS A 312 -18.01 4.29 -15.63
CA LYS A 312 -18.29 3.46 -16.82
C LYS A 312 -18.95 2.12 -16.50
N GLY A 313 -19.01 1.71 -15.23
CA GLY A 313 -19.49 0.38 -14.83
C GLY A 313 -18.51 -0.76 -15.14
N TRP A 314 -17.22 -0.45 -15.31
CA TRP A 314 -16.19 -1.43 -15.73
C TRP A 314 -15.45 -2.08 -14.55
N ILE A 315 -15.68 -1.62 -13.32
CA ILE A 315 -15.12 -2.23 -12.11
C ILE A 315 -15.82 -3.56 -11.82
N HIS A 316 -15.04 -4.59 -11.52
CA HIS A 316 -15.56 -5.79 -10.87
C HIS A 316 -15.92 -5.46 -9.42
N THR A 317 -17.21 -5.47 -9.12
CA THR A 317 -17.71 -5.29 -7.75
C THR A 317 -17.87 -6.66 -7.10
N ALA A 318 -17.33 -6.82 -5.90
CA ALA A 318 -17.64 -7.98 -5.08
C ALA A 318 -19.13 -7.95 -4.64
N PRO A 319 -19.72 -9.09 -4.25
CA PRO A 319 -21.08 -9.12 -3.71
C PRO A 319 -21.26 -8.15 -2.54
N PHE A 320 -22.42 -7.51 -2.45
CA PHE A 320 -22.75 -6.61 -1.35
C PHE A 320 -23.11 -7.39 -0.09
N TYR A 321 -22.64 -6.93 1.07
CA TYR A 321 -22.76 -7.67 2.33
C TYR A 321 -24.20 -7.84 2.85
N ASN A 322 -25.10 -6.91 2.52
CA ASN A 322 -26.48 -6.88 3.02
C ASN A 322 -27.54 -7.15 1.94
N GLU A 323 -27.15 -7.64 0.77
CA GLU A 323 -28.11 -8.06 -0.26
C GLU A 323 -28.57 -9.49 0.04
N PRO A 324 -29.88 -9.74 0.25
CA PRO A 324 -30.38 -11.11 0.28
C PRO A 324 -30.19 -11.72 -1.10
N THR A 325 -29.48 -12.86 -1.15
CA THR A 325 -29.39 -13.73 -2.34
C THR A 325 -30.73 -14.32 -2.73
#